data_AF-A0A7C5KI64-F1
#
_entry.id   AF-A0A7C5KI64-F1
#
_cell.length_a   1.000
_cell.length_b   1.000
_cell.length_c   1.000
_cell.angle_alpha   90.00
_cell.angle_beta   90.00
_cell.angle_gamma   90.00
#
_symmetry.space_group_name_H-M   'P 1'
#
loop_
_entity.id
_entity.type
_entity.pdbx_description
1 polymer ?
#
loop_
_entity_poly.entity_id
_entity_poly.type
_entity_poly.pdbx_seq_one_letter_code
_entity_poly.pdbx_strand_id
1 'polypeptide(L)'
;MPDTLIDQARRFYLGEIDDWRTYRLLARHSRDPQMAQLLERIAGMERRHADFWADLLERQGVPLPAPRPRRLRFFLLRLLQRWINPLLLVAALELGESGAVSAYHRLWQSGQLPPDDCETLRGIILDELEHESAFRHQARESGLQNVRDFVLGMNDGLVEILGAVTGLSAAYAGNPLLVAVSGLVVGIAGALSMGIGAFISVRSQRQVNQGTRQRMEVLFGVAPERAVDEFRDKLREAGLPEDISE
;
A
#
# COMPACT_ATOMS: atom_id res chain seq x y z
N MET A 1 13.76 18.93 -15.81
CA MET A 1 12.79 19.21 -16.88
C MET A 1 11.48 18.55 -16.48
N PRO A 2 10.31 19.13 -16.77
CA PRO A 2 9.05 18.43 -16.53
C PRO A 2 9.06 17.10 -17.30
N ASP A 3 8.63 16.01 -16.65
CA ASP A 3 8.55 14.70 -17.30
C ASP A 3 7.56 14.77 -18.46
N THR A 4 7.94 14.25 -19.62
CA THR A 4 7.05 14.23 -20.78
C THR A 4 5.86 13.30 -20.53
N LEU A 5 4.74 13.51 -21.23
CA LEU A 5 3.58 12.58 -21.19
C LEU A 5 4.03 11.13 -21.41
N ILE A 6 4.95 10.90 -22.34
CA ILE A 6 5.49 9.57 -22.66
C ILE A 6 6.27 8.98 -21.49
N ASP A 7 7.11 9.77 -20.83
CA ASP A 7 7.89 9.30 -19.66
C ASP A 7 6.98 8.99 -18.47
N GLN A 8 5.92 9.78 -18.29
CA GLN A 8 4.89 9.52 -17.28
C GLN A 8 4.13 8.23 -17.60
N ALA A 9 3.60 8.09 -18.82
CA ALA A 9 2.86 6.91 -19.27
C ALA A 9 3.68 5.62 -19.17
N ARG A 10 4.98 5.66 -19.51
CA ARG A 10 5.89 4.52 -19.33
C ARG A 10 6.04 4.10 -17.87
N ARG A 11 6.16 5.06 -16.95
CA ARG A 11 6.28 4.76 -15.52
C ARG A 11 4.98 4.20 -14.97
N PHE A 12 3.83 4.76 -15.35
CA PHE A 12 2.52 4.26 -14.94
C PHE A 12 2.30 2.85 -15.45
N TYR A 13 2.47 2.60 -16.76
CA TYR A 13 2.39 1.25 -17.32
C TYR A 13 3.24 0.22 -16.56
N LEU A 14 4.48 0.58 -16.20
CA LEU A 14 5.38 -0.31 -15.46
C LEU A 14 4.96 -0.54 -14.00
N GLY A 15 4.32 0.44 -13.36
CA GLY A 15 3.73 0.27 -12.02
C GLY A 15 2.55 -0.69 -12.08
N GLU A 16 1.54 -0.31 -12.87
CA GLU A 16 0.29 -1.06 -13.07
C GLU A 16 0.52 -2.54 -13.45
N ILE A 17 1.50 -2.81 -14.33
CA ILE A 17 1.81 -4.20 -14.71
C ILE A 17 2.52 -4.99 -13.60
N ASP A 18 3.36 -4.33 -12.79
CA ASP A 18 4.02 -4.96 -11.64
C ASP A 18 3.00 -5.22 -10.52
N ASP A 19 2.01 -4.35 -10.35
CA ASP A 19 0.98 -4.43 -9.32
C ASP A 19 -0.06 -5.49 -9.70
N TRP A 20 -0.52 -5.53 -10.96
CA TRP A 20 -1.28 -6.65 -11.52
C TRP A 20 -0.62 -8.02 -11.23
N ARG A 21 0.69 -8.14 -11.50
CA ARG A 21 1.43 -9.39 -11.24
C ARG A 21 1.50 -9.71 -9.76
N THR A 22 1.65 -8.68 -8.93
CA THR A 22 1.75 -8.83 -7.48
C THR A 22 0.42 -9.30 -6.91
N TYR A 23 -0.69 -8.60 -7.20
CA TYR A 23 -2.02 -8.98 -6.72
C TYR A 23 -2.46 -10.34 -7.23
N ARG A 24 -2.20 -10.66 -8.51
CA ARG A 24 -2.52 -11.98 -9.06
C ARG A 24 -1.71 -13.11 -8.42
N LEU A 25 -0.44 -12.86 -8.05
CA LEU A 25 0.36 -13.83 -7.30
C LEU A 25 -0.23 -14.05 -5.91
N LEU A 26 -0.59 -12.97 -5.22
CA LEU A 26 -1.19 -13.02 -3.88
C LEU A 26 -2.55 -13.73 -3.92
N ALA A 27 -3.43 -13.41 -4.88
CA ALA A 27 -4.74 -14.03 -5.03
C ALA A 27 -4.65 -15.55 -5.13
N ARG A 28 -3.76 -16.06 -6.00
CA ARG A 28 -3.56 -17.49 -6.25
C ARG A 28 -3.12 -18.29 -5.03
N HIS A 29 -2.45 -17.65 -4.08
CA HIS A 29 -1.90 -18.30 -2.89
C HIS A 29 -2.64 -17.89 -1.61
N SER A 30 -3.65 -17.04 -1.72
CA SER A 30 -4.50 -16.69 -0.58
C SER A 30 -5.31 -17.90 -0.16
N ARG A 31 -5.29 -18.20 1.14
CA ARG A 31 -6.08 -19.29 1.73
C ARG A 31 -7.53 -18.88 1.96
N ASP A 32 -7.77 -17.59 2.18
CA ASP A 32 -9.09 -17.02 2.36
C ASP A 32 -9.72 -16.74 0.99
N PRO A 33 -10.88 -17.36 0.66
CA PRO A 33 -11.60 -17.13 -0.58
C PRO A 33 -12.06 -15.69 -0.77
N GLN A 34 -12.45 -14.97 0.30
CA GLN A 34 -12.90 -13.58 0.20
C GLN A 34 -11.74 -12.67 -0.21
N MET A 35 -10.62 -12.80 0.48
CA MET A 35 -9.38 -12.11 0.13
C MET A 35 -8.88 -12.48 -1.28
N ALA A 36 -8.95 -13.75 -1.68
CA ALA A 36 -8.57 -14.17 -3.02
C ALA A 36 -9.40 -13.47 -4.10
N GLN A 37 -10.71 -13.36 -3.89
CA GLN A 37 -11.62 -12.65 -4.80
C GLN A 37 -11.37 -11.14 -4.84
N LEU A 38 -11.11 -10.52 -3.68
CA LEU A 38 -10.74 -9.11 -3.60
C LEU A 38 -9.46 -8.84 -4.41
N LEU A 39 -8.41 -9.62 -4.17
CA LEU A 39 -7.13 -9.51 -4.87
C LEU A 39 -7.24 -9.74 -6.37
N GLU A 40 -8.06 -10.70 -6.81
CA GLU A 40 -8.26 -10.96 -8.25
C GLU A 40 -9.04 -9.80 -8.91
N ARG A 41 -10.01 -9.19 -8.20
CA ARG A 41 -10.74 -8.01 -8.67
C ARG A 41 -9.79 -6.82 -8.84
N ILE A 42 -8.95 -6.56 -7.84
CA ILE A 42 -7.93 -5.50 -7.88
C ILE A 42 -6.95 -5.76 -9.02
N ALA A 43 -6.39 -6.98 -9.13
CA ALA A 43 -5.51 -7.33 -10.25
C ALA A 43 -6.17 -7.07 -11.61
N GLY A 44 -7.46 -7.35 -11.75
CA GLY A 44 -8.21 -7.04 -12.96
C GLY A 44 -8.33 -5.54 -13.27
N MET A 45 -8.35 -4.69 -12.25
CA MET A 45 -8.37 -3.22 -12.36
C MET A 45 -7.01 -2.69 -12.83
N GLU A 46 -5.93 -3.03 -12.11
CA GLU A 46 -4.53 -2.71 -12.50
C GLU A 46 -4.24 -3.14 -13.94
N ARG A 47 -4.78 -4.28 -14.37
CA ARG A 47 -4.60 -4.74 -15.74
C ARG A 47 -5.26 -3.80 -16.75
N ARG A 48 -6.47 -3.32 -16.49
CA ARG A 48 -7.17 -2.35 -17.35
C ARG A 48 -6.43 -1.02 -17.40
N HIS A 49 -5.90 -0.58 -16.26
CA HIS A 49 -5.12 0.66 -16.17
C HIS A 49 -3.80 0.51 -16.95
N ALA A 50 -3.11 -0.62 -16.82
CA ALA A 50 -1.95 -0.94 -17.64
C ALA A 50 -2.30 -0.95 -19.15
N ASP A 51 -3.43 -1.54 -19.53
CA ASP A 51 -3.88 -1.59 -20.93
C ASP A 51 -4.17 -0.17 -21.46
N PHE A 52 -4.76 0.72 -20.67
CA PHE A 52 -4.93 2.14 -21.04
C PHE A 52 -3.58 2.83 -21.33
N TRP A 53 -2.59 2.66 -20.45
CA TRP A 53 -1.27 3.25 -20.68
C TRP A 53 -0.55 2.61 -21.88
N ALA A 54 -0.76 1.32 -22.13
CA ALA A 54 -0.22 0.63 -23.27
C ALA A 54 -0.80 1.20 -24.58
N ASP A 55 -2.12 1.33 -24.67
CA ASP A 55 -2.82 1.90 -25.82
C ASP A 55 -2.37 3.34 -26.09
N LEU A 56 -2.21 4.15 -25.03
CA LEU A 56 -1.71 5.52 -25.16
C LEU A 56 -0.29 5.54 -25.75
N LEU A 57 0.61 4.68 -25.28
CA LEU A 57 1.99 4.60 -25.77
C LEU A 57 2.04 4.10 -27.22
N GLU A 58 1.22 3.11 -27.58
CA GLU A 58 1.14 2.56 -28.93
C GLU A 58 0.63 3.58 -29.94
N ARG A 59 -0.41 4.38 -29.60
CA ARG A 59 -0.90 5.48 -30.44
C ARG A 59 0.16 6.56 -30.69
N GLN A 60 1.10 6.74 -29.76
CA GLN A 60 2.23 7.67 -29.89
C GLN A 60 3.42 7.04 -30.63
N GLY A 61 3.30 5.81 -31.15
CA GLY A 61 4.36 5.09 -31.83
C GLY A 61 5.52 4.67 -30.92
N VAL A 62 5.29 4.63 -29.60
CA VAL A 62 6.30 4.32 -28.60
C VAL A 62 6.25 2.83 -28.26
N PRO A 63 7.35 2.07 -28.38
CA PRO A 63 7.35 0.67 -27.99
C PRO A 63 7.13 0.52 -26.48
N LEU A 64 6.33 -0.46 -26.09
CA LEU A 64 6.04 -0.76 -24.69
C LEU A 64 7.32 -1.14 -23.94
N PRO A 65 7.61 -0.50 -22.78
CA PRO A 65 8.77 -0.86 -22.00
C PRO A 65 8.58 -2.27 -21.41
N ALA A 66 9.58 -3.13 -21.55
CA ALA A 66 9.52 -4.46 -20.96
C ALA A 66 9.65 -4.37 -19.42
N PRO A 67 8.70 -4.92 -18.65
CA PRO A 67 8.81 -4.94 -17.20
C PRO A 67 10.00 -5.81 -16.76
N ARG A 68 10.82 -5.28 -15.84
CA ARG A 68 12.01 -5.99 -15.37
C ARG A 68 11.61 -7.16 -14.47
N PRO A 69 12.21 -8.35 -14.63
CA PRO A 69 11.88 -9.49 -13.79
C PRO A 69 12.38 -9.28 -12.36
N ARG A 70 11.51 -8.87 -11.43
CA ARG A 70 11.82 -8.74 -10.00
C ARG A 70 11.75 -10.09 -9.27
N ARG A 71 12.51 -11.09 -9.74
CA ARG A 71 12.44 -12.48 -9.24
C ARG A 71 12.61 -12.58 -7.73
N LEU A 72 13.53 -11.81 -7.14
CA LEU A 72 13.75 -11.78 -5.70
C LEU A 72 12.54 -11.22 -4.94
N ARG A 73 11.93 -10.12 -5.38
CA ARG A 73 10.71 -9.56 -4.77
C ARG A 73 9.59 -10.60 -4.77
N PHE A 74 9.31 -11.22 -5.92
CA PHE A 74 8.24 -12.23 -6.00
C PHE A 74 8.55 -13.47 -5.18
N PHE A 75 9.82 -13.91 -5.12
CA PHE A 75 10.24 -15.00 -4.24
C PHE A 75 10.01 -14.65 -2.76
N LEU A 76 10.44 -13.46 -2.32
CA LEU A 76 10.25 -12.99 -0.96
C LEU A 76 8.76 -12.86 -0.61
N LEU A 77 7.94 -12.26 -1.48
CA LEU A 77 6.50 -12.16 -1.27
C LEU A 77 5.85 -13.54 -1.12
N ARG A 78 6.23 -14.51 -1.98
CA ARG A 78 5.72 -15.88 -1.89
C ARG A 78 6.16 -16.59 -0.60
N LEU A 79 7.34 -16.28 -0.09
CA LEU A 79 7.83 -16.79 1.19
C LEU A 79 7.06 -16.16 2.36
N LEU A 80 6.91 -14.83 2.35
CA LEU A 80 6.23 -14.06 3.40
C LEU A 80 4.75 -14.42 3.51
N GLN A 81 4.06 -14.62 2.38
CA GLN A 81 2.63 -14.98 2.36
C GLN A 81 2.31 -16.29 3.09
N ARG A 82 3.31 -17.15 3.34
CA ARG A 82 3.10 -18.37 4.13
C ARG A 82 2.94 -18.11 5.62
N TRP A 83 3.45 -16.98 6.11
CA TRP A 83 3.57 -16.65 7.53
C TRP A 83 2.87 -15.34 7.91
N ILE A 84 2.74 -14.39 6.97
CA ILE A 84 2.16 -13.07 7.18
C ILE A 84 0.72 -13.05 6.65
N ASN A 85 -0.17 -12.38 7.38
CA ASN A 85 -1.55 -12.12 6.95
C ASN A 85 -1.54 -11.41 5.57
N PRO A 86 -2.26 -11.92 4.55
CA PRO A 86 -2.33 -11.29 3.23
C PRO A 86 -2.70 -9.81 3.27
N LEU A 87 -3.55 -9.40 4.23
CA LEU A 87 -3.96 -8.02 4.40
C LEU A 87 -2.78 -7.12 4.82
N LEU A 88 -1.87 -7.59 5.67
CA LEU A 88 -0.67 -6.83 6.02
C LEU A 88 0.31 -6.72 4.84
N LEU A 89 0.39 -7.77 4.02
CA LEU A 89 1.21 -7.77 2.81
C LEU A 89 0.73 -6.73 1.80
N VAL A 90 -0.58 -6.67 1.55
CA VAL A 90 -1.18 -5.66 0.67
C VAL A 90 -0.99 -4.27 1.26
N ALA A 91 -1.24 -4.06 2.55
CA ALA A 91 -1.01 -2.77 3.19
C ALA A 91 0.42 -2.26 2.97
N ALA A 92 1.41 -3.16 3.07
CA ALA A 92 2.80 -2.80 2.83
C ALA A 92 3.11 -2.44 1.37
N LEU A 93 2.40 -3.05 0.41
CA LEU A 93 2.51 -2.73 -1.02
C LEU A 93 1.89 -1.35 -1.32
N GLU A 94 0.68 -1.11 -0.83
CA GLU A 94 -0.06 0.16 -0.90
C GLU A 94 0.74 1.33 -0.30
N LEU A 95 1.46 1.08 0.80
CA LEU A 95 2.38 2.07 1.36
C LEU A 95 3.44 2.53 0.35
N GLY A 96 3.87 1.65 -0.55
CA GLY A 96 4.83 1.93 -1.62
C GLY A 96 4.21 2.64 -2.83
N GLU A 97 2.90 2.52 -3.04
CA GLU A 97 2.14 3.11 -4.14
C GLU A 97 1.60 4.52 -3.81
N SER A 98 1.87 5.01 -2.60
CA SER A 98 1.45 6.33 -2.12
C SER A 98 1.83 7.45 -3.09
N GLY A 99 0.85 7.92 -3.87
CA GLY A 99 1.00 9.05 -4.79
C GLY A 99 0.54 8.81 -6.23
N ALA A 100 0.15 7.59 -6.63
CA ALA A 100 -0.36 7.30 -7.97
C ALA A 100 -1.57 8.18 -8.34
N VAL A 101 -2.60 8.19 -7.47
CA VAL A 101 -3.79 9.06 -7.58
C VAL A 101 -3.43 10.53 -7.82
N SER A 102 -2.44 11.04 -7.09
CA SER A 102 -2.01 12.44 -7.22
C SER A 102 -1.22 12.70 -8.49
N ALA A 103 -0.47 11.71 -8.97
CA ALA A 103 0.22 11.79 -10.24
C ALA A 103 -0.77 11.77 -11.42
N TYR A 104 -1.79 10.90 -11.36
CA TYR A 104 -2.90 10.88 -12.30
C TYR A 104 -3.68 12.19 -12.30
N HIS A 105 -4.04 12.71 -11.14
CA HIS A 105 -4.74 13.98 -11.03
C HIS A 105 -3.93 15.15 -11.61
N ARG A 106 -2.62 15.22 -11.34
CA ARG A 106 -1.74 16.25 -11.94
C ARG A 106 -1.66 16.12 -13.46
N LEU A 107 -1.58 14.89 -13.98
CA LEU A 107 -1.55 14.68 -15.43
C LEU A 107 -2.89 15.06 -16.07
N TRP A 108 -4.01 14.71 -15.44
CA TRP A 108 -5.35 15.10 -15.86
C TRP A 108 -5.51 16.63 -15.91
N GLN A 109 -5.02 17.35 -14.89
CA GLN A 109 -5.05 18.82 -14.85
C GLN A 109 -4.07 19.48 -15.84
N SER A 110 -3.02 18.78 -16.28
CA SER A 110 -1.99 19.35 -17.15
C SER A 110 -2.48 19.66 -18.57
N GLY A 111 -3.61 19.08 -18.99
CA GLY A 111 -4.15 19.23 -20.34
C GLY A 111 -3.28 18.58 -21.44
N GLN A 112 -2.32 17.73 -21.08
CA GLN A 112 -1.44 17.05 -22.03
C GLN A 112 -2.08 15.83 -22.71
N LEU A 113 -3.20 15.34 -22.17
CA LEU A 113 -3.90 14.17 -22.67
C LEU A 113 -4.88 14.53 -23.81
N PRO A 114 -5.06 13.62 -24.78
CA PRO A 114 -6.17 13.73 -25.74
C PRO A 114 -7.53 13.82 -25.03
N PRO A 115 -8.52 14.53 -25.59
CA PRO A 115 -9.84 14.69 -24.96
C PRO A 115 -10.53 13.37 -24.58
N ASP A 116 -10.44 12.36 -25.44
CA ASP A 116 -11.06 11.04 -25.22
C ASP A 116 -10.40 10.28 -24.06
N ASP A 117 -9.10 10.50 -23.83
CA ASP A 117 -8.34 9.82 -22.78
C ASP A 117 -8.53 10.51 -21.41
N CYS A 118 -9.00 11.77 -21.38
CA CYS A 118 -9.28 12.50 -20.15
C CYS A 118 -10.42 11.88 -19.33
N GLU A 119 -11.51 11.44 -19.98
CA GLU A 119 -12.61 10.74 -19.27
C GLU A 119 -12.16 9.37 -18.77
N THR A 120 -11.35 8.67 -19.56
CA THR A 120 -10.81 7.37 -19.17
C THR A 120 -9.88 7.49 -17.96
N LEU A 121 -8.97 8.47 -17.96
CA LEU A 121 -8.09 8.73 -16.81
C LEU A 121 -8.88 9.17 -15.58
N ARG A 122 -9.97 9.95 -15.77
CA ARG A 122 -10.89 10.29 -14.68
C ARG A 122 -11.48 9.03 -14.04
N GLY A 123 -11.87 8.05 -14.85
CA GLY A 123 -12.32 6.73 -14.40
C GLY A 123 -11.24 5.99 -13.61
N ILE A 124 -10.01 5.96 -14.11
CA ILE A 124 -8.85 5.35 -13.42
C ILE A 124 -8.62 6.00 -12.05
N ILE A 125 -8.68 7.34 -11.95
CA ILE A 125 -8.54 8.04 -10.66
C ILE A 125 -9.64 7.61 -9.67
N LEU A 126 -10.87 7.43 -10.14
CA LEU A 126 -11.97 6.98 -9.29
C LEU A 126 -11.82 5.52 -8.87
N ASP A 127 -11.38 4.66 -9.78
CA ASP A 127 -11.04 3.27 -9.52
C ASP A 127 -9.98 3.17 -8.41
N GLU A 128 -8.89 3.93 -8.51
CA GLU A 128 -7.82 3.99 -7.49
C GLU A 128 -8.31 4.49 -6.13
N LEU A 129 -9.17 5.51 -6.13
CA LEU A 129 -9.77 6.03 -4.89
C LEU A 129 -10.68 5.00 -4.22
N GLU A 130 -11.38 4.18 -5.01
CA GLU A 130 -12.24 3.11 -4.52
C GLU A 130 -11.46 1.86 -4.09
N HIS A 131 -10.36 1.57 -4.77
CA HIS A 131 -9.40 0.54 -4.39
C HIS A 131 -8.85 0.79 -2.97
N GLU A 132 -8.34 2.01 -2.72
CA GLU A 132 -7.80 2.39 -1.41
C GLU A 132 -8.89 2.36 -0.31
N SER A 133 -10.15 2.70 -0.61
CA SER A 133 -11.24 2.66 0.37
C SER A 133 -11.67 1.24 0.69
N ALA A 134 -11.83 0.36 -0.31
CA ALA A 134 -12.16 -1.04 -0.14
C ALA A 134 -11.11 -1.74 0.74
N PHE A 135 -9.83 -1.47 0.49
CA PHE A 135 -8.74 -2.02 1.28
C PHE A 135 -8.77 -1.53 2.73
N ARG A 136 -8.97 -0.22 2.94
CA ARG A 136 -9.10 0.35 4.30
C ARG A 136 -10.28 -0.24 5.07
N HIS A 137 -11.40 -0.49 4.41
CA HIS A 137 -12.56 -1.13 5.03
C HIS A 137 -12.23 -2.54 5.50
N GLN A 138 -11.62 -3.37 4.64
CA GLN A 138 -11.20 -4.72 5.00
C GLN A 138 -10.18 -4.72 6.16
N ALA A 139 -9.24 -3.77 6.16
CA ALA A 139 -8.28 -3.56 7.23
C ALA A 139 -8.94 -3.18 8.57
N ARG A 140 -10.00 -2.36 8.54
CA ARG A 140 -10.83 -2.00 9.71
C ARG A 140 -11.51 -3.21 10.31
N GLU A 141 -12.24 -3.96 9.49
CA GLU A 141 -12.97 -5.15 9.94
C GLU A 141 -12.05 -6.21 10.55
N SER A 142 -10.82 -6.29 10.05
CA SER A 142 -9.80 -7.22 10.53
C SER A 142 -9.04 -6.72 11.77
N GLY A 143 -9.36 -5.54 12.30
CA GLY A 143 -8.74 -4.97 13.51
C GLY A 143 -7.32 -4.41 13.32
N LEU A 144 -6.86 -4.21 12.08
CA LEU A 144 -5.46 -3.82 11.79
C LEU A 144 -5.20 -2.31 11.84
N GLN A 145 -6.20 -1.48 12.13
CA GLN A 145 -6.06 -0.02 12.09
C GLN A 145 -5.33 0.59 13.31
N ASN A 146 -5.23 -0.10 14.43
CA ASN A 146 -4.59 0.48 15.60
C ASN A 146 -3.07 0.35 15.52
N VAL A 147 -2.44 1.36 14.90
CA VAL A 147 -0.99 1.62 15.02
C VAL A 147 -0.56 1.60 16.49
N ARG A 148 -1.41 2.07 17.41
CA ARG A 148 -1.18 1.99 18.86
C ARG A 148 -1.04 0.55 19.35
N ASP A 149 -1.96 -0.34 18.98
CA ASP A 149 -1.98 -1.72 19.46
C ASP A 149 -0.84 -2.52 18.81
N PHE A 150 -0.47 -2.18 17.57
CA PHE A 150 0.73 -2.69 16.91
C PHE A 150 2.01 -2.24 17.63
N VAL A 151 2.15 -0.96 17.96
CA VAL A 151 3.31 -0.43 18.70
C VAL A 151 3.41 -1.04 20.10
N LEU A 152 2.28 -1.23 20.79
CA LEU A 152 2.24 -1.90 22.10
C LEU A 152 2.68 -3.37 21.98
N GLY A 153 2.14 -4.12 21.01
CA GLY A 153 2.55 -5.51 20.77
C GLY A 153 4.02 -5.66 20.38
N MET A 154 4.58 -4.70 19.66
CA MET A 154 6.02 -4.68 19.35
C MET A 154 6.89 -4.41 20.58
N ASN A 155 6.44 -3.51 21.45
CA ASN A 155 7.14 -3.22 22.70
C ASN A 155 7.17 -4.46 23.61
N ASP A 156 6.05 -5.19 23.68
CA ASP A 156 5.97 -6.46 24.42
C ASP A 156 6.89 -7.53 23.80
N GLY A 157 6.92 -7.64 22.47
CA GLY A 157 7.84 -8.55 21.77
C GLY A 157 9.33 -8.22 22.01
N LEU A 158 9.68 -6.93 22.15
CA LEU A 158 11.05 -6.52 22.50
C LEU A 158 11.42 -6.93 23.93
N VAL A 159 10.51 -6.74 24.89
CA VAL A 159 10.70 -7.15 26.28
C VAL A 159 10.88 -8.67 26.38
N GLU A 160 10.08 -9.43 25.63
CA GLU A 160 10.17 -10.90 25.57
C GLU A 160 11.51 -11.37 24.98
N ILE A 161 11.94 -10.76 23.87
CA ILE A 161 13.20 -11.08 23.20
C ILE A 161 14.42 -10.74 24.08
N LEU A 162 14.41 -9.59 24.76
CA LEU A 162 15.48 -9.20 25.70
C LEU A 162 15.51 -10.14 26.91
N GLY A 163 14.34 -10.47 27.48
CA GLY A 163 14.21 -11.45 28.55
C GLY A 163 14.75 -12.83 28.16
N ALA A 164 14.46 -13.28 26.94
CA ALA A 164 14.98 -14.54 26.40
C ALA A 164 16.51 -14.56 26.30
N VAL A 165 17.15 -13.47 25.84
CA VAL A 165 18.62 -13.39 25.78
C VAL A 165 19.25 -13.32 27.16
N THR A 166 18.68 -12.54 28.07
CA THR A 166 19.15 -12.48 29.46
C THR A 166 19.06 -13.86 30.11
N GLY A 167 17.95 -14.58 29.90
CA GLY A 167 17.78 -15.96 30.36
C GLY A 167 18.77 -16.95 29.73
N LEU A 168 18.97 -16.90 28.41
CA LEU A 168 19.95 -17.74 27.70
C LEU A 168 21.39 -17.47 28.20
N SER A 169 21.72 -16.21 28.48
CA SER A 169 23.04 -15.81 28.97
C SER A 169 23.34 -16.38 30.36
N ALA A 170 22.31 -16.46 31.22
CA ALA A 170 22.43 -17.11 32.52
C ALA A 170 22.48 -18.65 32.39
N ALA A 171 21.70 -19.24 31.50
CA ALA A 171 21.63 -20.69 31.30
C ALA A 171 22.89 -21.28 30.66
N TYR A 172 23.56 -20.53 29.78
CA TYR A 172 24.73 -20.99 29.02
C TYR A 172 26.02 -20.24 29.39
N ALA A 173 26.18 -19.86 30.66
CA ALA A 173 27.32 -19.07 31.16
C ALA A 173 28.70 -19.69 30.86
N GLY A 174 28.79 -21.00 30.63
CA GLY A 174 30.02 -21.72 30.29
C GLY A 174 30.40 -21.72 28.79
N ASN A 175 29.57 -21.18 27.90
CA ASN A 175 29.85 -21.15 26.46
C ASN A 175 29.66 -19.75 25.87
N PRO A 176 30.68 -18.87 26.00
CA PRO A 176 30.58 -17.47 25.57
C PRO A 176 30.24 -17.30 24.09
N LEU A 177 30.64 -18.26 23.25
CA LEU A 177 30.38 -18.22 21.81
C LEU A 177 28.88 -18.44 21.52
N LEU A 178 28.22 -19.33 22.27
CA LEU A 178 26.78 -19.56 22.16
C LEU A 178 25.98 -18.33 22.62
N VAL A 179 26.41 -17.69 23.71
CA VAL A 179 25.81 -16.44 24.21
C VAL A 179 25.98 -15.31 23.19
N ALA A 180 27.17 -15.16 22.60
CA ALA A 180 27.44 -14.15 21.58
C ALA A 180 26.59 -14.34 20.32
N VAL A 181 26.50 -15.58 19.80
CA VAL A 181 25.67 -15.88 18.61
C VAL A 181 24.18 -15.66 18.90
N SER A 182 23.70 -16.08 20.07
CA SER A 182 22.30 -15.90 20.46
C SER A 182 21.94 -14.42 20.63
N GLY A 183 22.81 -13.66 21.29
CA GLY A 183 22.67 -12.21 21.41
C GLY A 183 22.71 -11.47 20.08
N LEU A 184 23.52 -11.94 19.12
CA LEU A 184 23.57 -11.37 17.77
C LEU A 184 22.28 -11.63 16.98
N VAL A 185 21.79 -12.87 16.96
CA VAL A 185 20.53 -13.23 16.27
C VAL A 185 19.38 -12.43 16.83
N VAL A 186 19.28 -12.36 18.16
CA VAL A 186 18.25 -11.57 18.83
C VAL A 186 18.43 -10.07 18.59
N GLY A 187 19.64 -9.54 18.67
CA GLY A 187 19.91 -8.13 18.42
C GLY A 187 19.48 -7.71 17.01
N ILE A 188 19.75 -8.55 16.00
CA ILE A 188 19.28 -8.34 14.62
C ILE A 188 17.75 -8.40 14.56
N ALA A 189 17.11 -9.39 15.21
CA ALA A 189 15.65 -9.51 15.24
C ALA A 189 14.98 -8.30 15.92
N GLY A 190 15.53 -7.83 17.04
CA GLY A 190 15.08 -6.64 17.77
C GLY A 190 15.25 -5.36 16.96
N ALA A 191 16.40 -5.18 16.29
CA ALA A 191 16.65 -4.03 15.43
C ALA A 191 15.72 -4.01 14.20
N LEU A 192 15.45 -5.16 13.57
CA LEU A 192 14.49 -5.28 12.47
C LEU A 192 13.06 -4.99 12.95
N SER A 193 12.66 -5.53 14.10
CA SER A 193 11.38 -5.22 14.74
C SER A 193 11.25 -3.71 14.95
N MET A 194 12.18 -3.07 15.68
CA MET A 194 12.17 -1.63 15.90
C MET A 194 12.21 -0.83 14.60
N GLY A 195 12.95 -1.26 13.58
CA GLY A 195 13.00 -0.61 12.27
C GLY A 195 11.65 -0.62 11.55
N ILE A 196 10.94 -1.75 11.57
CA ILE A 196 9.59 -1.87 11.01
C ILE A 196 8.59 -1.01 11.82
N GLY A 197 8.69 -1.03 13.14
CA GLY A 197 7.80 -0.24 14.02
C GLY A 197 8.03 1.25 13.90
N ALA A 198 9.29 1.67 13.81
CA ALA A 198 9.66 3.04 13.55
C ALA A 198 9.22 3.45 12.13
N PHE A 199 9.36 2.61 11.12
CA PHE A 199 8.85 2.91 9.76
C PHE A 199 7.34 3.13 9.75
N ILE A 200 6.58 2.26 10.44
CA ILE A 200 5.12 2.36 10.57
C ILE A 200 4.72 3.58 11.43
N SER A 201 5.46 3.86 12.51
CA SER A 201 5.20 4.98 13.43
C SER A 201 5.60 6.35 12.86
N VAL A 202 6.72 6.43 12.13
CA VAL A 202 7.22 7.64 11.45
C VAL A 202 6.27 8.06 10.32
N ARG A 203 5.53 7.12 9.73
CA ARG A 203 4.38 7.43 8.86
C ARG A 203 3.15 8.01 9.58
N SER A 204 3.30 8.39 10.86
CA SER A 204 2.64 9.45 11.64
C SER A 204 1.22 9.87 11.23
N GLN A 205 0.35 10.05 12.21
CA GLN A 205 -0.96 10.72 12.09
C GLN A 205 -0.94 11.97 11.17
N ARG A 206 0.17 12.72 11.13
CA ARG A 206 0.33 13.86 10.20
C ARG A 206 0.40 13.47 8.73
N GLN A 207 1.13 12.41 8.37
CA GLN A 207 1.16 11.91 7.00
C GLN A 207 -0.17 11.25 6.63
N VAL A 208 -0.82 10.54 7.57
CA VAL A 208 -2.19 10.04 7.38
C VAL A 208 -3.17 11.19 7.12
N ASN A 209 -3.09 12.27 7.91
CA ASN A 209 -3.95 13.46 7.72
C ASN A 209 -3.63 14.18 6.41
N GLN A 210 -2.37 14.31 6.02
CA GLN A 210 -1.96 14.90 4.74
C GLN A 210 -2.45 14.06 3.55
N GLY A 211 -2.27 12.73 3.60
CA GLY A 211 -2.78 11.82 2.58
C GLY A 211 -4.31 11.87 2.48
N THR A 212 -5.01 11.92 3.62
CA THR A 212 -6.46 12.09 3.66
C THR A 212 -6.89 13.41 3.03
N ARG A 213 -6.19 14.51 3.33
CA ARG A 213 -6.47 15.82 2.74
C ARG A 213 -6.24 15.82 1.23
N GLN A 214 -5.11 15.29 0.79
CA GLN A 214 -4.75 15.22 -0.63
C GLN A 214 -5.75 14.35 -1.41
N ARG A 215 -6.19 13.23 -0.82
CA ARG A 215 -7.28 12.41 -1.36
C ARG A 215 -8.56 13.22 -1.54
N MET A 216 -8.99 13.95 -0.50
CA MET A 216 -10.19 14.79 -0.59
C MET A 216 -10.04 15.87 -1.66
N GLU A 217 -8.88 16.54 -1.74
CA GLU A 217 -8.61 17.55 -2.78
C GLU A 217 -8.75 16.97 -4.20
N VAL A 218 -8.23 15.76 -4.45
CA VAL A 218 -8.41 15.07 -5.73
C VAL A 218 -9.87 14.69 -5.96
N LEU A 219 -10.55 14.15 -4.94
CA LEU A 219 -11.95 13.71 -5.05
C LEU A 219 -12.87 14.90 -5.34
N PHE A 220 -12.66 16.07 -4.71
CA PHE A 220 -13.37 17.31 -5.02
C PHE A 220 -13.12 17.79 -6.46
N GLY A 221 -11.91 17.58 -7.00
CA GLY A 221 -11.59 17.94 -8.38
C GLY A 221 -12.22 17.01 -9.42
N VAL A 222 -12.39 15.72 -9.07
CA VAL A 222 -12.78 14.68 -10.02
C VAL A 222 -14.25 14.28 -9.90
N ALA A 223 -14.80 14.19 -8.69
CA ALA A 223 -16.19 13.82 -8.42
C ALA A 223 -16.74 14.57 -7.18
N PRO A 224 -17.18 15.84 -7.34
CA PRO A 224 -17.61 16.69 -6.23
C PRO A 224 -18.73 16.08 -5.36
N GLU A 225 -19.73 15.44 -5.98
CA GLU A 225 -20.84 14.83 -5.24
C GLU A 225 -20.36 13.71 -4.30
N ARG A 226 -19.52 12.79 -4.81
CA ARG A 226 -18.88 11.75 -4.00
C ARG A 226 -17.99 12.34 -2.90
N ALA A 227 -17.34 13.47 -3.16
CA ALA A 227 -16.50 14.15 -2.18
C ALA A 227 -17.30 14.66 -0.98
N VAL A 228 -18.48 15.21 -1.22
CA VAL A 228 -19.39 15.68 -0.17
C VAL A 228 -19.87 14.50 0.68
N ASP A 229 -20.26 13.40 0.05
CA ASP A 229 -20.71 12.20 0.75
C ASP A 229 -19.57 11.60 1.62
N GLU A 230 -18.37 11.42 1.07
CA GLU A 230 -17.22 10.92 1.84
C GLU A 230 -16.83 11.86 3.00
N PHE A 231 -16.99 13.18 2.81
CA PHE A 231 -16.76 14.16 3.87
C PHE A 231 -17.79 14.04 4.98
N ARG A 232 -19.07 13.93 4.63
CA ARG A 232 -20.18 13.76 5.57
C ARG A 232 -20.02 12.49 6.42
N ASP A 233 -19.65 11.38 5.81
CA ASP A 233 -19.41 10.11 6.51
C ASP A 233 -18.25 10.23 7.51
N LYS A 234 -17.17 10.94 7.15
CA LYS A 234 -16.06 11.22 8.08
C LYS A 234 -16.48 12.09 9.26
N LEU A 235 -17.35 13.08 9.05
CA LEU A 235 -17.88 13.92 10.14
C LEU A 235 -18.75 13.10 11.10
N ARG A 236 -19.56 12.18 10.57
CA ARG A 236 -20.35 11.22 11.37
C ARG A 236 -19.45 10.28 12.17
N GLU A 237 -18.41 9.71 11.56
CA GLU A 237 -17.40 8.89 12.27
C GLU A 237 -16.71 9.67 13.40
N ALA A 238 -16.51 10.99 13.22
CA ALA A 238 -15.93 11.87 14.24
C ALA A 238 -16.92 12.27 15.36
N GLY A 239 -18.18 11.85 15.29
CA GLY A 239 -19.20 12.06 16.33
C GLY A 239 -19.88 13.44 16.29
N LEU A 240 -19.86 14.14 15.15
CA LEU A 240 -20.59 15.40 14.99
C LEU A 240 -22.11 15.18 14.82
N PRO A 241 -22.96 16.04 15.40
CA PRO A 241 -24.43 15.94 15.25
C PRO A 241 -24.86 16.10 13.79
N GLU A 242 -25.91 15.39 13.38
CA GLU A 242 -26.41 15.40 11.99
C GLU A 242 -26.76 16.80 11.48
N ASP A 243 -27.19 17.70 12.38
CA ASP A 243 -27.60 19.08 12.12
C ASP A 243 -26.51 19.97 11.48
N ILE A 244 -25.23 19.58 11.56
CA ILE A 244 -24.08 20.30 10.96
C ILE A 244 -23.59 19.59 9.68
N SER A 245 -24.09 18.39 9.42
CA SER A 245 -23.61 17.50 8.35
C SER A 245 -24.44 17.55 7.07
N GLU A 246 -25.61 18.21 7.08
CA GLU A 246 -26.41 18.51 5.88
C GLU A 246 -25.83 19.66 5.06
#